data_AF-A0A4Y8V5D0-F1
#
_entry.id   AF-A0A4Y8V5D0-F1
#
_cell.length_a   1.000
_cell.length_b   1.000
_cell.length_c   1.000
_cell.angle_alpha   90.00
_cell.angle_beta   90.00
_cell.angle_gamma   90.00
#
_symmetry.space_group_name_H-M   'P 1'
#
loop_
_entity.id
_entity.type
_entity.pdbx_description
1 polymer ?
#
loop_
_entity_poly.entity_id
_entity_poly.type
_entity_poly.pdbx_seq_one_letter_code
_entity_poly.pdbx_strand_id
1 'polypeptide(L)'
;MQNQNKIWVGCIALLFSSSLSAQPAGLKENLKNYFLHQLEKKSDASLAAFSQKKALKWKEAQKYQTLVWKAWQEANAQLDEEKLIPLRSLCPKNKGMWHLPASLEPSAVMPYYWGIKWKPLTIAEIQQNYRNGFQGNDAESSDERIAAAQPFPMYLYLHGSGPKEEEWKYGLMWAQYFNDAPSVYFIPQIPNEGEYYRWWQKAKLYAWEKLLRQSLASGHVDANRLYVFGISEGGYGSQRLASYYADYWAGVGPMAGGEPLKNAPVENCANLAFSFLTGAMDEGFYRNKLTGYTKTAFDSLQAKYAGRLMNHSADSLFRHRIELIPNCGHSIDYSLTTPWLKTYKRNPYPHTFMWEDYPMDGQRRQGFYNLYVMKRPKAADGLKDASGEDRDYYEMDIQDNVIRLSVKKVTYQTLERDPVYGIDLKFTKSYHPVIGGKWKIYLNDQLVDMNKPITVFINNRKAFEGKLVPRMEDMITSCMEYFDPCRVFPASVDVAL
;
A
#
# COMPACT_ATOMS: atom_id res chain seq x y z
N MET A 1 3.91 -80.33 -5.89
CA MET A 1 4.27 -80.96 -7.19
C MET A 1 3.97 -80.00 -8.31
N GLN A 2 4.83 -80.03 -9.32
CA GLN A 2 4.91 -79.17 -10.50
C GLN A 2 3.67 -79.22 -11.43
N ASN A 3 3.43 -78.06 -12.04
CA ASN A 3 3.09 -77.77 -13.45
C ASN A 3 1.72 -78.02 -14.12
N GLN A 4 1.33 -76.94 -14.83
CA GLN A 4 0.70 -76.78 -16.16
C GLN A 4 -0.83 -76.76 -16.32
N ASN A 5 -1.36 -75.59 -16.72
CA ASN A 5 -1.92 -75.29 -18.07
C ASN A 5 -2.62 -73.90 -18.10
N LYS A 6 -2.11 -72.93 -18.89
CA LYS A 6 -2.51 -72.46 -20.25
C LYS A 6 -3.67 -71.42 -20.32
N ILE A 7 -3.35 -70.11 -20.44
CA ILE A 7 -3.53 -69.14 -21.58
C ILE A 7 -4.97 -68.85 -22.10
N TRP A 8 -5.47 -67.59 -22.03
CA TRP A 8 -5.75 -66.62 -23.15
C TRP A 8 -6.73 -65.48 -22.76
N VAL A 9 -6.21 -64.24 -22.83
CA VAL A 9 -6.75 -63.00 -23.44
C VAL A 9 -8.15 -62.47 -23.09
N GLY A 10 -8.18 -61.18 -22.75
CA GLY A 10 -9.37 -60.33 -22.86
C GLY A 10 -9.10 -58.90 -22.41
N CYS A 11 -8.59 -58.06 -23.32
CA CYS A 11 -8.54 -56.61 -23.14
C CYS A 11 -9.96 -56.05 -22.97
N ILE A 12 -10.24 -55.41 -21.84
CA ILE A 12 -11.32 -54.44 -21.73
C ILE A 12 -10.67 -53.12 -21.32
N ALA A 13 -10.45 -52.28 -22.33
CA ALA A 13 -10.18 -50.86 -22.15
C ALA A 13 -11.45 -50.21 -21.58
N LEU A 14 -11.45 -49.93 -20.28
CA LEU A 14 -12.38 -48.97 -19.69
C LEU A 14 -11.68 -47.61 -19.65
N LEU A 15 -11.96 -46.83 -20.68
CA LEU A 15 -11.74 -45.39 -20.75
C LEU A 15 -12.50 -44.73 -19.59
N PHE A 16 -11.82 -44.50 -18.47
CA PHE A 16 -12.27 -43.51 -17.50
C PHE A 16 -11.80 -42.14 -17.96
N SER A 17 -12.80 -41.37 -18.39
CA SER A 17 -12.74 -39.97 -18.73
C SER A 17 -12.14 -39.13 -17.59
N SER A 18 -11.40 -38.12 -18.02
CA SER A 18 -10.71 -37.10 -17.24
C SER A 18 -11.55 -36.51 -16.09
N SER A 19 -11.23 -36.91 -14.86
CA SER A 19 -11.50 -36.09 -13.69
C SER A 19 -10.23 -35.32 -13.35
N LEU A 20 -10.29 -33.99 -13.56
CA LEU A 20 -9.24 -33.04 -13.24
C LEU A 20 -9.09 -32.93 -11.71
N SER A 21 -8.52 -33.94 -11.06
CA SER A 21 -7.76 -33.72 -9.83
C SER A 21 -6.35 -33.32 -10.25
N ALA A 22 -6.20 -32.09 -10.76
CA ALA A 22 -4.88 -31.52 -10.98
C ALA A 22 -4.12 -31.62 -9.65
N GLN A 23 -3.00 -32.35 -9.64
CA GLN A 23 -2.12 -32.37 -8.48
C GLN A 23 -1.80 -30.91 -8.08
N PRO A 24 -1.74 -30.57 -6.78
CA PRO A 24 -1.51 -29.20 -6.32
C PRO A 24 -0.34 -28.48 -7.01
N ALA A 25 0.68 -29.24 -7.44
CA ALA A 25 1.82 -28.75 -8.21
C ALA A 25 1.42 -28.20 -9.60
N GLY A 26 0.60 -28.93 -10.37
CA GLY A 26 0.19 -28.50 -11.71
C GLY A 26 -0.72 -27.27 -11.70
N LEU A 27 -1.58 -27.15 -10.69
CA LEU A 27 -2.42 -25.95 -10.53
C LEU A 27 -1.60 -24.71 -10.16
N LYS A 28 -0.62 -24.85 -9.24
CA LYS A 28 0.26 -23.74 -8.87
C LYS A 28 1.06 -23.23 -10.08
N GLU A 29 1.58 -24.15 -10.88
CA GLU A 29 2.32 -23.80 -12.11
C GLU A 29 1.45 -23.04 -13.12
N ASN A 30 0.21 -23.47 -13.33
CA ASN A 30 -0.74 -22.76 -14.20
C ASN A 30 -1.04 -21.34 -13.68
N LEU A 31 -1.23 -21.17 -12.37
CA LEU A 31 -1.44 -19.86 -11.75
C LEU A 31 -0.23 -18.95 -11.89
N LYS A 32 0.99 -19.49 -11.68
CA LYS A 32 2.24 -18.76 -11.86
C LYS A 32 2.35 -18.23 -13.28
N ASN A 33 2.10 -19.08 -14.28
CA ASN A 33 2.15 -18.69 -15.69
C ASN A 33 1.06 -17.65 -16.04
N TYR A 34 -0.14 -17.80 -15.48
CA TYR A 34 -1.19 -16.79 -15.62
C TYR A 34 -0.76 -15.43 -15.07
N PHE A 35 -0.23 -15.38 -13.84
CA PHE A 35 0.24 -14.13 -13.25
C PHE A 35 1.40 -13.51 -14.02
N LEU A 36 2.35 -14.33 -14.48
CA LEU A 36 3.47 -13.87 -15.29
C LEU A 36 2.97 -13.19 -16.58
N HIS A 37 2.03 -13.81 -17.30
CA HIS A 37 1.44 -13.22 -18.51
C HIS A 37 0.73 -11.89 -18.23
N GLN A 38 0.00 -11.79 -17.11
CA GLN A 38 -0.67 -10.54 -16.72
C GLN A 38 0.34 -9.43 -16.39
N LEU A 39 1.41 -9.76 -15.66
CA LEU A 39 2.49 -8.83 -15.32
C LEU A 39 3.26 -8.33 -16.56
N GLU A 40 3.48 -9.21 -17.53
CA GLU A 40 4.10 -8.87 -18.82
C GLU A 40 3.19 -8.03 -19.74
N LYS A 41 1.94 -7.77 -19.33
CA LYS A 41 0.90 -7.11 -20.15
C LYS A 41 0.66 -7.80 -21.49
N LYS A 42 0.92 -9.11 -21.58
CA LYS A 42 0.58 -9.93 -22.75
C LYS A 42 -0.90 -10.31 -22.62
N SER A 43 -1.77 -9.52 -23.24
CA SER A 43 -3.22 -9.74 -23.19
C SER A 43 -3.60 -10.99 -23.98
N ASP A 44 -4.15 -12.00 -23.29
CA ASP A 44 -5.07 -13.05 -23.79
C ASP A 44 -5.28 -14.18 -22.77
N ALA A 45 -4.52 -14.21 -21.66
CA ALA A 45 -4.73 -15.20 -20.61
C ALA A 45 -6.07 -14.96 -19.89
N SER A 46 -7.04 -15.85 -20.11
CA SER A 46 -8.38 -15.77 -19.54
C SER A 46 -8.46 -16.35 -18.13
N LEU A 47 -9.15 -15.64 -17.23
CA LEU A 47 -9.51 -16.16 -15.90
C LEU A 47 -10.43 -17.39 -15.95
N ALA A 48 -11.09 -17.64 -17.10
CA ALA A 48 -12.04 -18.74 -17.27
C ALA A 48 -11.42 -20.12 -16.96
N ALA A 49 -10.11 -20.28 -17.14
CA ALA A 49 -9.39 -21.51 -16.82
C ALA A 49 -9.37 -21.83 -15.31
N PHE A 50 -9.58 -20.83 -14.46
CA PHE A 50 -9.60 -20.96 -12.99
C PHE A 50 -11.02 -20.87 -12.40
N SER A 51 -12.03 -20.60 -13.24
CA SER A 51 -13.44 -20.64 -12.85
C SER A 51 -13.83 -22.08 -12.55
N GLN A 52 -14.01 -22.40 -11.27
CA GLN A 52 -14.39 -23.75 -10.85
C GLN A 52 -15.89 -23.97 -11.05
N LYS A 53 -16.27 -25.13 -11.63
CA LYS A 53 -17.68 -25.53 -11.77
C LYS A 53 -18.36 -25.85 -10.43
N LYS A 54 -17.58 -26.14 -9.38
CA LYS A 54 -18.07 -26.46 -8.04
C LYS A 54 -17.55 -25.44 -7.04
N ALA A 55 -18.43 -25.01 -6.14
CA ALA A 55 -18.10 -24.12 -5.02
C ALA A 55 -17.00 -24.71 -4.12
N LEU A 56 -15.99 -23.90 -3.79
CA LEU A 56 -15.00 -24.22 -2.77
C LEU A 56 -15.63 -24.22 -1.37
N LYS A 57 -15.12 -25.07 -0.47
CA LYS A 57 -15.54 -25.04 0.93
C LYS A 57 -14.70 -24.03 1.71
N TRP A 58 -15.31 -23.34 2.68
CA TRP A 58 -14.62 -22.39 3.55
C TRP A 58 -13.39 -22.98 4.25
N LYS A 59 -13.46 -24.22 4.71
CA LYS A 59 -12.33 -24.95 5.31
C LYS A 59 -11.14 -25.18 4.38
N GLU A 60 -11.32 -25.02 3.08
CA GLU A 60 -10.27 -25.18 2.06
C GLU A 60 -9.73 -23.82 1.57
N ALA A 61 -10.39 -22.71 1.92
CA ALA A 61 -10.06 -21.38 1.40
C ALA A 61 -8.60 -20.98 1.70
N GLN A 62 -8.15 -21.17 2.94
CA GLN A 62 -6.78 -20.84 3.35
C GLN A 62 -5.71 -21.58 2.56
N LYS A 63 -5.96 -22.85 2.20
CA LYS A 63 -5.06 -23.64 1.36
C LYS A 63 -4.92 -23.01 -0.03
N TYR A 64 -6.03 -22.57 -0.62
CA TYR A 64 -6.01 -21.93 -1.94
C TYR A 64 -5.46 -20.52 -1.91
N GLN A 65 -5.73 -19.72 -0.88
CA GLN A 65 -5.09 -18.41 -0.68
C GLN A 65 -3.56 -18.56 -0.63
N THR A 66 -3.07 -19.54 0.13
CA THR A 66 -1.62 -19.85 0.22
C THR A 66 -1.05 -20.25 -1.14
N LEU A 67 -1.78 -21.08 -1.89
CA LEU A 67 -1.35 -21.54 -3.21
C LEU A 67 -1.31 -20.40 -4.24
N VAL A 68 -2.33 -19.53 -4.23
CA VAL A 68 -2.40 -18.32 -5.08
C VAL A 68 -1.26 -17.36 -4.75
N TRP A 69 -1.03 -17.08 -3.45
CA TRP A 69 0.06 -16.20 -3.03
C TRP A 69 1.44 -16.75 -3.44
N LYS A 70 1.70 -18.05 -3.23
CA LYS A 70 2.96 -18.67 -3.66
C LYS A 70 3.17 -18.59 -5.18
N ALA A 71 2.12 -18.82 -5.96
CA ALA A 71 2.18 -18.66 -7.42
C ALA A 71 2.47 -17.20 -7.81
N TRP A 72 1.88 -16.22 -7.11
CA TRP A 72 2.19 -14.80 -7.30
C TRP A 72 3.65 -14.48 -6.99
N GLN A 73 4.20 -14.99 -5.89
CA GLN A 73 5.61 -14.81 -5.54
C GLN A 73 6.54 -15.38 -6.61
N GLU A 74 6.28 -16.61 -7.08
CA GLU A 74 7.08 -17.26 -8.13
C GLU A 74 7.00 -16.50 -9.47
N ALA A 75 5.81 -15.99 -9.84
CA ALA A 75 5.65 -15.18 -11.05
C ALA A 75 6.41 -13.86 -10.95
N ASN A 76 6.37 -13.20 -9.78
CA ASN A 76 7.14 -11.99 -9.53
C ASN A 76 8.65 -12.24 -9.53
N ALA A 77 9.11 -13.39 -9.04
CA ALA A 77 10.52 -13.77 -9.11
C ALA A 77 10.98 -14.03 -10.56
N GLN A 78 10.10 -14.62 -11.40
CA GLN A 78 10.39 -14.96 -12.80
C GLN A 78 10.23 -13.80 -13.78
N LEU A 79 9.42 -12.78 -13.46
CA LEU A 79 9.17 -11.64 -14.34
C LEU A 79 10.47 -10.96 -14.75
N ASP A 80 10.69 -10.79 -16.06
CA ASP A 80 11.84 -10.08 -16.60
C ASP A 80 11.67 -8.56 -16.42
N GLU A 81 12.23 -8.05 -15.34
CA GLU A 81 12.26 -6.62 -14.98
C GLU A 81 13.44 -6.38 -14.03
N GLU A 82 13.82 -5.11 -13.85
CA GLU A 82 14.80 -4.77 -12.83
C GLU A 82 14.24 -5.08 -11.43
N LYS A 83 14.95 -5.91 -10.66
CA LYS A 83 14.57 -6.31 -9.31
C LYS A 83 15.17 -5.40 -8.25
N LEU A 84 14.59 -5.41 -7.05
CA LEU A 84 15.30 -5.06 -5.84
C LEU A 84 16.56 -5.91 -5.75
N ILE A 85 17.69 -5.28 -5.47
CA ILE A 85 18.93 -6.00 -5.19
C ILE A 85 18.77 -6.94 -3.98
N PRO A 86 19.61 -7.96 -3.81
CA PRO A 86 19.58 -8.81 -2.62
C PRO A 86 19.67 -8.00 -1.32
N LEU A 87 18.92 -8.44 -0.30
CA LEU A 87 19.01 -7.85 1.03
C LEU A 87 20.37 -8.16 1.63
N ARG A 88 21.12 -7.11 1.93
CA ARG A 88 22.37 -7.13 2.70
C ARG A 88 22.36 -5.97 3.69
N SER A 89 23.45 -5.76 4.41
CA SER A 89 23.57 -4.68 5.39
C SER A 89 23.35 -3.31 4.73
N LEU A 90 22.57 -2.44 5.39
CA LEU A 90 22.27 -1.09 4.91
C LEU A 90 23.54 -0.21 4.92
N CYS A 91 24.12 0.02 3.75
CA CYS A 91 25.40 0.71 3.60
C CYS A 91 25.62 1.22 2.17
N PRO A 92 26.66 2.06 1.93
CA PRO A 92 26.94 2.66 0.63
C PRO A 92 27.15 1.67 -0.53
N LYS A 93 27.65 0.44 -0.27
CA LYS A 93 27.81 -0.59 -1.32
C LYS A 93 26.50 -1.24 -1.74
N ASN A 94 25.50 -1.32 -0.86
CA ASN A 94 24.27 -2.07 -1.14
C ASN A 94 23.22 -1.14 -1.77
N LYS A 95 23.48 -0.77 -3.03
CA LYS A 95 22.65 0.11 -3.83
C LYS A 95 22.33 -0.49 -5.19
N GLY A 96 21.14 -0.21 -5.67
CA GLY A 96 20.66 -0.58 -7.00
C GLY A 96 20.22 0.66 -7.76
N MET A 97 19.65 0.44 -8.94
CA MET A 97 19.00 1.49 -9.71
C MET A 97 17.80 0.92 -10.46
N TRP A 98 16.81 1.77 -10.69
CA TRP A 98 15.71 1.50 -11.61
C TRP A 98 15.65 2.54 -12.71
N HIS A 99 15.43 2.10 -13.94
CA HIS A 99 15.10 2.96 -15.06
C HIS A 99 13.59 3.12 -15.11
N LEU A 100 13.11 4.34 -14.84
CA LEU A 100 11.68 4.64 -14.91
C LEU A 100 11.29 4.86 -16.38
N PRO A 101 10.06 4.49 -16.79
CA PRO A 101 9.62 4.66 -18.16
C PRO A 101 9.74 6.13 -18.62
N ALA A 102 10.40 6.34 -19.77
CA ALA A 102 10.59 7.68 -20.34
C ALA A 102 9.27 8.42 -20.66
N SER A 103 8.18 7.67 -20.87
CA SER A 103 6.83 8.22 -21.05
C SER A 103 6.23 8.82 -19.76
N LEU A 104 6.77 8.47 -18.59
CA LEU A 104 6.38 9.02 -17.30
C LEU A 104 7.30 10.17 -16.88
N GLU A 105 8.61 10.01 -17.09
CA GLU A 105 9.62 11.02 -16.81
C GLU A 105 10.84 10.80 -17.73
N PRO A 106 11.26 11.80 -18.54
CA PRO A 106 12.36 11.64 -19.47
C PRO A 106 13.68 11.28 -18.77
N SER A 107 14.40 10.29 -19.32
CA SER A 107 15.74 9.88 -18.85
C SER A 107 15.83 9.61 -17.33
N ALA A 108 14.73 9.19 -16.71
CA ALA A 108 14.66 9.01 -15.26
C ALA A 108 15.36 7.72 -14.80
N VAL A 109 16.49 7.88 -14.11
CA VAL A 109 17.18 6.80 -13.40
C VAL A 109 17.05 7.07 -11.91
N MET A 110 16.53 6.09 -11.16
CA MET A 110 16.36 6.15 -9.70
C MET A 110 17.37 5.21 -9.02
N PRO A 111 18.57 5.70 -8.65
CA PRO A 111 19.41 5.01 -7.69
C PRO A 111 18.67 4.83 -6.35
N TYR A 112 18.92 3.73 -5.66
CA TYR A 112 18.37 3.50 -4.32
C TYR A 112 19.29 2.68 -3.44
N TYR A 113 19.26 2.91 -2.14
CA TYR A 113 19.75 1.96 -1.15
C TYR A 113 18.62 1.00 -0.77
N TRP A 114 18.93 -0.28 -0.67
CA TRP A 114 18.02 -1.31 -0.18
C TRP A 114 18.81 -2.20 0.78
N GLY A 115 18.43 -2.27 2.07
CA GLY A 115 19.23 -3.06 3.01
C GLY A 115 18.69 -3.12 4.43
N ILE A 116 19.29 -4.03 5.20
CA ILE A 116 18.94 -4.32 6.59
C ILE A 116 19.76 -3.46 7.55
N LYS A 117 19.07 -2.73 8.42
CA LYS A 117 19.63 -2.12 9.61
C LYS A 117 19.37 -3.04 10.81
N TRP A 118 20.41 -3.69 11.32
CA TRP A 118 20.30 -4.59 12.47
C TRP A 118 20.26 -3.86 13.81
N LYS A 119 20.93 -2.71 13.91
CA LYS A 119 20.95 -1.83 15.08
C LYS A 119 21.10 -0.37 14.61
N PRO A 120 20.57 0.62 15.35
CA PRO A 120 20.89 2.02 15.09
C PRO A 120 22.38 2.27 15.34
N LEU A 121 22.97 3.15 14.55
CA LEU A 121 24.32 3.65 14.77
C LEU A 121 24.30 4.95 15.56
N THR A 122 25.32 5.16 16.39
CA THR A 122 25.57 6.45 17.05
C THR A 122 26.13 7.47 16.05
N ILE A 123 26.06 8.75 16.39
CA ILE A 123 26.66 9.84 15.59
C ILE A 123 28.17 9.60 15.40
N ALA A 124 28.87 9.15 16.44
CA ALA A 124 30.31 8.86 16.38
C ALA A 124 30.62 7.73 15.38
N GLU A 125 29.84 6.64 15.41
CA GLU A 125 29.97 5.54 14.46
C GLU A 125 29.69 6.00 13.02
N ILE A 126 28.65 6.81 12.80
CA ILE A 126 28.32 7.34 11.46
C ILE A 126 29.44 8.23 10.94
N GLN A 127 29.98 9.13 11.76
CA GLN A 127 31.10 10.01 11.38
C GLN A 127 32.37 9.22 11.10
N GLN A 128 32.66 8.18 11.89
CA GLN A 128 33.78 7.28 11.66
C GLN A 128 33.59 6.49 10.36
N ASN A 129 32.40 5.93 10.15
CA ASN A 129 32.02 5.20 8.94
C ASN A 129 32.15 6.06 7.69
N TYR A 130 31.73 7.32 7.78
CA TYR A 130 31.87 8.27 6.68
C TYR A 130 33.34 8.55 6.34
N ARG A 131 34.20 8.77 7.35
CA ARG A 131 35.64 8.99 7.15
C ARG A 131 36.36 7.76 6.60
N ASN A 132 35.95 6.56 7.03
CA ASN A 132 36.62 5.30 6.70
C ASN A 132 36.04 4.62 5.46
N GLY A 133 35.01 5.20 4.82
CA GLY A 133 34.34 4.61 3.67
C GLY A 133 33.65 3.28 4.00
N PHE A 134 32.95 3.20 5.13
CA PHE A 134 32.23 2.01 5.60
C PHE A 134 31.35 1.39 4.51
N GLN A 135 31.48 0.08 4.34
CA GLN A 135 30.77 -0.69 3.32
C GLN A 135 29.84 -1.75 3.95
N GLY A 136 29.36 -1.59 5.17
CA GLY A 136 28.53 -2.60 5.83
C GLY A 136 29.32 -3.75 6.45
N ASN A 137 28.62 -4.62 7.18
CA ASN A 137 29.16 -5.87 7.72
C ASN A 137 28.41 -7.06 7.12
N ASP A 138 29.05 -7.82 6.23
CA ASP A 138 28.38 -8.94 5.53
C ASP A 138 28.14 -10.15 6.43
N ALA A 139 28.95 -10.30 7.50
CA ALA A 139 28.73 -11.36 8.49
C ALA A 139 27.38 -11.17 9.23
N GLU A 140 26.89 -9.94 9.32
CA GLU A 140 25.59 -9.66 9.91
C GLU A 140 24.42 -9.92 8.95
N SER A 141 24.65 -10.11 7.65
CA SER A 141 23.59 -10.28 6.65
C SER A 141 23.84 -11.48 5.75
N SER A 142 24.25 -12.62 6.33
CA SER A 142 24.33 -13.90 5.62
C SER A 142 22.94 -14.39 5.22
N ASP A 143 22.88 -15.20 4.16
CA ASP A 143 21.61 -15.75 3.67
C ASP A 143 20.92 -16.62 4.74
N GLU A 144 21.67 -17.36 5.56
CA GLU A 144 21.13 -18.15 6.66
C GLU A 144 20.49 -17.25 7.73
N ARG A 145 21.14 -16.14 8.09
CA ARG A 145 20.59 -15.22 9.10
C ARG A 145 19.35 -14.51 8.59
N ILE A 146 19.32 -14.15 7.31
CA ILE A 146 18.13 -13.53 6.68
C ILE A 146 16.99 -14.54 6.59
N ALA A 147 17.27 -15.80 6.18
CA ALA A 147 16.26 -16.85 6.10
C ALA A 147 15.71 -17.27 7.47
N ALA A 148 16.53 -17.21 8.52
CA ALA A 148 16.11 -17.49 9.89
C ALA A 148 15.38 -16.31 10.56
N ALA A 149 15.46 -15.11 10.01
CA ALA A 149 14.80 -13.92 10.56
C ALA A 149 13.28 -13.94 10.30
N GLN A 150 12.53 -13.37 11.23
CA GLN A 150 11.13 -13.02 10.96
C GLN A 150 11.07 -11.91 9.91
N PRO A 151 9.97 -11.80 9.13
CA PRO A 151 9.80 -10.71 8.17
C PRO A 151 10.01 -9.34 8.83
N PHE A 152 10.79 -8.48 8.17
CA PHE A 152 11.23 -7.20 8.71
C PHE A 152 10.18 -6.11 8.50
N PRO A 153 10.11 -5.13 9.42
CA PRO A 153 9.55 -3.82 9.11
C PRO A 153 10.26 -3.19 7.92
N MET A 154 9.51 -2.58 7.02
CA MET A 154 10.08 -1.83 5.89
C MET A 154 9.81 -0.34 6.04
N TYR A 155 10.86 0.45 5.82
CA TYR A 155 10.83 1.91 5.87
C TYR A 155 11.20 2.50 4.50
N LEU A 156 10.29 3.28 3.93
CA LEU A 156 10.57 4.17 2.81
C LEU A 156 10.96 5.55 3.36
N TYR A 157 12.23 5.94 3.20
CA TYR A 157 12.71 7.27 3.57
C TYR A 157 12.83 8.16 2.33
N LEU A 158 12.22 9.34 2.37
CA LEU A 158 12.24 10.32 1.29
C LEU A 158 13.05 11.56 1.70
N HIS A 159 14.02 11.96 0.86
CA HIS A 159 14.91 13.09 1.12
C HIS A 159 14.29 14.44 0.70
N GLY A 160 14.96 15.55 1.05
CA GLY A 160 14.53 16.91 0.74
C GLY A 160 14.88 17.34 -0.69
N SER A 161 14.65 18.61 -1.03
CA SER A 161 14.87 19.14 -2.38
C SER A 161 16.22 19.84 -2.60
N GLY A 162 17.24 19.50 -1.80
CA GLY A 162 18.63 19.92 -2.06
C GLY A 162 19.27 19.18 -3.24
N PRO A 163 20.57 19.40 -3.51
CA PRO A 163 21.31 18.64 -4.52
C PRO A 163 21.17 17.13 -4.29
N LYS A 164 20.64 16.40 -5.29
CA LYS A 164 20.17 15.02 -5.09
C LYS A 164 21.24 14.04 -4.61
N GLU A 165 22.50 14.25 -4.99
CA GLU A 165 23.63 13.41 -4.54
C GLU A 165 23.89 13.56 -3.03
N GLU A 166 23.80 14.80 -2.53
CA GLU A 166 23.98 15.09 -1.11
C GLU A 166 22.79 14.61 -0.29
N GLU A 167 21.58 14.93 -0.73
CA GLU A 167 20.33 14.50 -0.09
C GLU A 167 20.24 12.98 0.05
N TRP A 168 20.59 12.23 -1.00
CA TRP A 168 20.57 10.77 -0.97
C TRP A 168 21.57 10.17 0.02
N LYS A 169 22.76 10.75 0.08
CA LYS A 169 23.81 10.36 1.03
C LYS A 169 23.40 10.66 2.48
N TYR A 170 22.84 11.84 2.75
CA TYR A 170 22.32 12.16 4.09
C TYR A 170 21.14 11.26 4.46
N GLY A 171 20.31 10.88 3.49
CA GLY A 171 19.24 9.90 3.71
C GLY A 171 19.75 8.56 4.23
N LEU A 172 20.86 8.04 3.70
CA LEU A 172 21.50 6.84 4.23
C LEU A 172 22.00 7.02 5.67
N MET A 173 22.63 8.15 5.98
CA MET A 173 23.12 8.45 7.34
C MET A 173 21.95 8.52 8.34
N TRP A 174 20.87 9.21 7.97
CA TRP A 174 19.65 9.28 8.77
C TRP A 174 19.03 7.91 9.00
N ALA A 175 18.87 7.13 7.93
CA ALA A 175 18.36 5.78 8.02
C ALA A 175 19.18 4.90 8.95
N GLN A 176 20.52 5.01 8.95
CA GLN A 176 21.40 4.28 9.88
C GLN A 176 21.27 4.77 11.34
N TYR A 177 20.96 6.05 11.55
CA TYR A 177 20.82 6.66 12.88
C TYR A 177 19.48 6.34 13.55
N PHE A 178 18.37 6.36 12.81
CA PHE A 178 17.03 6.27 13.37
C PHE A 178 16.80 5.02 14.23
N ASN A 179 16.06 5.15 15.33
CA ASN A 179 15.84 4.08 16.31
C ASN A 179 14.59 3.24 15.98
N ASP A 180 14.71 2.41 14.96
CA ASP A 180 13.66 1.49 14.47
C ASP A 180 14.16 0.09 14.09
N ALA A 181 15.43 -0.19 14.38
CA ALA A 181 16.04 -1.48 14.11
C ALA A 181 15.45 -2.61 15.00
N PRO A 182 15.49 -3.88 14.53
CA PRO A 182 15.91 -4.30 13.21
C PRO A 182 14.86 -3.94 12.13
N SER A 183 15.32 -3.46 10.98
CA SER A 183 14.46 -2.95 9.90
C SER A 183 15.10 -3.05 8.52
N VAL A 184 14.28 -3.05 7.47
CA VAL A 184 14.70 -2.89 6.07
C VAL A 184 14.40 -1.47 5.63
N TYR A 185 15.31 -0.87 4.88
CA TYR A 185 15.13 0.46 4.29
C TYR A 185 15.14 0.41 2.77
N PHE A 186 14.26 1.20 2.17
CA PHE A 186 14.39 1.70 0.81
C PHE A 186 14.63 3.21 0.85
N ILE A 187 15.73 3.66 0.26
CA ILE A 187 16.16 5.07 0.26
C ILE A 187 16.45 5.46 -1.20
N PRO A 188 15.48 6.03 -1.92
CA PRO A 188 15.67 6.46 -3.29
C PRO A 188 16.42 7.78 -3.35
N GLN A 189 17.17 7.97 -4.43
CA GLN A 189 17.51 9.30 -4.93
C GLN A 189 16.42 9.75 -5.91
N ILE A 190 16.04 11.02 -5.88
CA ILE A 190 15.14 11.56 -6.91
C ILE A 190 15.79 11.39 -8.31
N PRO A 191 15.06 10.97 -9.36
CA PRO A 191 15.70 10.74 -10.66
C PRO A 191 16.21 12.04 -11.30
N ASN A 192 15.32 13.04 -11.42
CA ASN A 192 15.64 14.34 -11.97
C ASN A 192 15.23 15.47 -11.00
N GLU A 193 15.99 16.56 -11.05
CA GLU A 193 15.71 17.78 -10.29
C GLU A 193 14.74 18.70 -11.07
N GLY A 194 14.52 19.93 -10.59
CA GLY A 194 13.63 20.90 -11.23
C GLY A 194 12.15 20.51 -11.11
N GLU A 195 11.42 20.55 -12.23
CA GLU A 195 9.98 20.25 -12.26
C GLU A 195 9.65 18.80 -11.86
N TYR A 196 10.63 17.89 -11.90
CA TYR A 196 10.46 16.49 -11.54
C TYR A 196 10.78 16.17 -10.07
N TYR A 197 11.17 17.18 -9.28
CA TYR A 197 11.61 17.00 -7.89
C TYR A 197 10.43 16.90 -6.92
N ARG A 198 9.48 15.99 -7.19
CA ARG A 198 8.29 15.78 -6.37
C ARG A 198 7.98 14.29 -6.23
N TRP A 199 8.03 13.75 -5.01
CA TRP A 199 7.84 12.31 -4.75
C TRP A 199 6.44 11.75 -5.11
N TRP A 200 5.46 12.61 -5.36
CA TRP A 200 4.08 12.24 -5.68
C TRP A 200 3.77 12.13 -7.18
N GLN A 201 4.70 12.53 -8.05
CA GLN A 201 4.47 12.48 -9.51
C GLN A 201 4.42 11.05 -10.04
N LYS A 202 3.74 10.85 -11.17
CA LYS A 202 3.40 9.56 -11.79
C LYS A 202 4.57 8.61 -11.97
N ALA A 203 5.77 9.11 -12.30
CA ALA A 203 6.96 8.27 -12.42
C ALA A 203 7.40 7.68 -11.07
N LYS A 204 7.28 8.44 -9.99
CA LYS A 204 7.56 7.97 -8.63
C LYS A 204 6.44 7.06 -8.13
N LEU A 205 5.17 7.31 -8.50
CA LEU A 205 4.08 6.37 -8.22
C LEU A 205 4.32 4.99 -8.85
N TYR A 206 4.82 4.94 -10.08
CA TYR A 206 5.26 3.69 -10.73
C TYR A 206 6.34 2.97 -9.89
N ALA A 207 7.32 3.72 -9.35
CA ALA A 207 8.35 3.16 -8.48
C ALA A 207 7.77 2.64 -7.15
N TRP A 208 6.77 3.31 -6.56
CA TRP A 208 6.14 2.88 -5.31
C TRP A 208 5.32 1.60 -5.46
N GLU A 209 4.56 1.46 -6.55
CA GLU A 209 3.86 0.21 -6.85
C GLU A 209 4.84 -0.94 -7.07
N LYS A 210 5.94 -0.69 -7.80
CA LYS A 210 7.02 -1.66 -8.00
C LYS A 210 7.67 -2.05 -6.67
N LEU A 211 7.98 -1.08 -5.80
CA LEU A 211 8.55 -1.30 -4.48
C LEU A 211 7.62 -2.15 -3.61
N LEU A 212 6.35 -1.77 -3.46
CA LEU A 212 5.40 -2.51 -2.64
C LEU A 212 5.21 -3.94 -3.17
N ARG A 213 5.03 -4.12 -4.48
CA ARG A 213 4.89 -5.46 -5.09
C ARG A 213 6.12 -6.33 -4.86
N GLN A 214 7.32 -5.84 -5.19
CA GLN A 214 8.54 -6.64 -5.07
C GLN A 214 8.92 -6.92 -3.61
N SER A 215 8.75 -5.95 -2.72
CA SER A 215 9.06 -6.13 -1.29
C SER A 215 8.13 -7.16 -0.63
N LEU A 216 6.82 -7.09 -0.88
CA LEU A 216 5.85 -8.04 -0.32
C LEU A 216 6.02 -9.43 -0.94
N ALA A 217 6.25 -9.52 -2.25
CA ALA A 217 6.47 -10.81 -2.92
C ALA A 217 7.77 -11.50 -2.47
N SER A 218 8.77 -10.76 -1.98
CA SER A 218 10.06 -11.32 -1.52
C SER A 218 9.92 -12.27 -0.32
N GLY A 219 8.86 -12.11 0.49
CA GLY A 219 8.68 -12.86 1.74
C GLY A 219 9.55 -12.39 2.92
N HIS A 220 10.44 -11.41 2.72
CA HIS A 220 11.30 -10.87 3.77
C HIS A 220 10.72 -9.66 4.51
N VAL A 221 9.61 -9.09 4.03
CA VAL A 221 8.97 -7.89 4.61
C VAL A 221 7.63 -8.25 5.24
N ASP A 222 7.39 -7.74 6.45
CA ASP A 222 6.10 -7.84 7.14
C ASP A 222 5.11 -6.87 6.49
N ALA A 223 4.09 -7.43 5.83
CA ALA A 223 3.04 -6.67 5.14
C ALA A 223 2.26 -5.70 6.04
N ASN A 224 2.29 -5.90 7.36
CA ASN A 224 1.59 -5.05 8.32
C ASN A 224 2.53 -4.08 9.06
N ARG A 225 3.80 -3.95 8.61
CA ARG A 225 4.80 -3.04 9.19
C ARG A 225 5.55 -2.29 8.09
N LEU A 226 4.80 -1.65 7.21
CA LEU A 226 5.31 -0.74 6.18
C LEU A 226 5.18 0.70 6.66
N TYR A 227 6.23 1.49 6.55
CA TYR A 227 6.25 2.89 6.99
C TYR A 227 6.84 3.78 5.90
N VAL A 228 6.31 5.00 5.77
CA VAL A 228 6.86 6.02 4.88
C VAL A 228 7.04 7.34 5.62
N PHE A 229 8.16 8.00 5.42
CA PHE A 229 8.48 9.24 6.12
C PHE A 229 9.57 9.99 5.36
N GLY A 230 9.74 11.27 5.67
CA GLY A 230 10.75 12.08 4.97
C GLY A 230 10.83 13.50 5.49
N ILE A 231 11.89 14.19 5.07
CA ILE A 231 12.23 15.54 5.51
C ILE A 231 12.03 16.52 4.35
N SER A 232 11.50 17.72 4.64
CA SER A 232 11.33 18.78 3.65
C SER A 232 10.46 18.32 2.49
N GLU A 233 10.94 18.29 1.24
CA GLU A 233 10.22 17.71 0.10
C GLU A 233 9.76 16.27 0.35
N GLY A 234 10.58 15.45 1.02
CA GLY A 234 10.17 14.13 1.52
C GLY A 234 9.04 14.16 2.56
N GLY A 235 8.88 15.25 3.28
CA GLY A 235 7.73 15.53 4.15
C GLY A 235 6.44 15.74 3.34
N TYR A 236 6.48 16.57 2.28
CA TYR A 236 5.35 16.73 1.35
C TYR A 236 5.00 15.39 0.68
N GLY A 237 6.02 14.69 0.17
CA GLY A 237 5.89 13.39 -0.45
C GLY A 237 5.24 12.36 0.47
N SER A 238 5.79 12.16 1.66
CA SER A 238 5.23 11.21 2.63
C SER A 238 3.82 11.58 3.08
N GLN A 239 3.48 12.86 3.20
CA GLN A 239 2.11 13.30 3.51
C GLN A 239 1.13 12.94 2.39
N ARG A 240 1.48 13.16 1.11
CA ARG A 240 0.63 12.73 -0.01
C ARG A 240 0.49 11.21 -0.09
N LEU A 241 1.60 10.49 0.08
CA LEU A 241 1.60 9.03 0.05
C LEU A 241 0.81 8.44 1.22
N ALA A 242 0.70 9.15 2.35
CA ALA A 242 -0.16 8.76 3.46
C ALA A 242 -1.61 8.59 3.00
N SER A 243 -2.17 9.58 2.33
CA SER A 243 -3.56 9.52 1.87
C SER A 243 -3.74 8.60 0.66
N TYR A 244 -2.75 8.54 -0.25
CA TYR A 244 -2.89 7.77 -1.48
C TYR A 244 -2.74 6.27 -1.27
N TYR A 245 -1.80 5.83 -0.42
CA TYR A 245 -1.53 4.41 -0.12
C TYR A 245 -1.89 4.03 1.33
N ALA A 246 -2.86 4.72 1.95
CA ALA A 246 -3.16 4.57 3.38
C ALA A 246 -3.41 3.12 3.85
N ASP A 247 -4.01 2.29 3.00
CA ASP A 247 -4.30 0.87 3.24
C ASP A 247 -3.08 -0.07 3.11
N TYR A 248 -1.89 0.46 2.80
CA TYR A 248 -0.60 -0.25 2.86
C TYR A 248 0.22 0.09 4.09
N TRP A 249 0.09 1.31 4.62
CA TRP A 249 0.97 1.81 5.67
C TRP A 249 0.50 1.37 7.07
N ALA A 250 1.46 1.00 7.91
CA ALA A 250 1.26 0.90 9.36
C ALA A 250 1.40 2.27 10.02
N GLY A 251 2.26 3.14 9.49
CA GLY A 251 2.42 4.50 9.94
C GLY A 251 3.17 5.40 8.98
N VAL A 252 2.92 6.71 9.07
CA VAL A 252 3.52 7.73 8.20
C VAL A 252 4.08 8.88 9.04
N GLY A 253 5.25 9.39 8.64
CA GLY A 253 6.05 10.35 9.41
C GLY A 253 6.51 11.61 8.69
N PRO A 254 5.66 12.48 8.13
CA PRO A 254 6.13 13.71 7.50
C PRO A 254 6.91 14.60 8.49
N MET A 255 8.04 15.16 8.06
CA MET A 255 8.83 16.09 8.86
C MET A 255 9.17 17.35 8.05
N ALA A 256 8.88 18.52 8.62
CA ALA A 256 9.16 19.82 8.00
C ALA A 256 8.65 19.92 6.54
N GLY A 257 7.48 19.33 6.28
CA GLY A 257 6.72 19.44 5.03
C GLY A 257 5.41 20.20 5.24
N GLY A 258 4.45 20.04 4.33
CA GLY A 258 3.10 20.58 4.50
C GLY A 258 2.30 20.63 3.22
N GLU A 259 1.40 19.68 3.01
CA GLU A 259 0.53 19.65 1.84
C GLU A 259 -0.82 20.32 2.11
N PRO A 260 -1.33 21.13 1.17
CA PRO A 260 -2.74 21.47 1.13
C PRO A 260 -3.61 20.20 1.19
N LEU A 261 -4.60 20.17 2.09
CA LEU A 261 -5.34 18.94 2.39
C LEU A 261 -6.16 18.38 1.22
N LYS A 262 -6.43 19.16 0.15
CA LYS A 262 -6.98 18.60 -1.09
C LYS A 262 -6.04 17.60 -1.76
N ASN A 263 -4.73 17.72 -1.56
CA ASN A 263 -3.70 16.82 -2.11
C ASN A 263 -3.41 15.62 -1.19
N ALA A 264 -3.81 15.72 0.08
CA ALA A 264 -3.66 14.70 1.09
C ALA A 264 -4.91 14.66 2.00
N PRO A 265 -6.05 14.15 1.52
CA PRO A 265 -7.28 14.06 2.29
C PRO A 265 -7.05 13.27 3.58
N VAL A 266 -7.38 13.87 4.72
CA VAL A 266 -7.11 13.29 6.04
C VAL A 266 -8.04 12.12 6.36
N GLU A 267 -9.23 12.06 5.75
CA GLU A 267 -10.18 10.96 5.92
C GLU A 267 -9.59 9.61 5.50
N ASN A 268 -8.74 9.61 4.47
CA ASN A 268 -8.03 8.41 3.99
C ASN A 268 -7.12 7.81 5.07
N CYS A 269 -6.65 8.62 6.02
CA CYS A 269 -5.75 8.20 7.09
C CYS A 269 -6.47 7.51 8.26
N ALA A 270 -7.76 7.16 8.11
CA ALA A 270 -8.43 6.30 9.08
C ALA A 270 -7.74 4.92 9.13
N ASN A 271 -7.47 4.43 10.36
CA ASN A 271 -6.71 3.22 10.68
C ASN A 271 -5.18 3.30 10.46
N LEU A 272 -4.64 4.50 10.18
CA LEU A 272 -3.22 4.76 10.00
C LEU A 272 -2.64 5.51 11.20
N ALA A 273 -1.41 5.17 11.62
CA ALA A 273 -0.67 5.99 12.57
C ALA A 273 0.00 7.17 11.85
N PHE A 274 -0.36 8.41 12.20
CA PHE A 274 0.14 9.60 11.51
C PHE A 274 0.95 10.54 12.43
N SER A 275 2.26 10.64 12.22
CA SER A 275 3.13 11.58 12.95
C SER A 275 3.60 12.69 12.01
N PHE A 276 3.28 13.94 12.31
CA PHE A 276 3.72 15.07 11.50
C PHE A 276 4.34 16.17 12.38
N LEU A 277 5.67 16.31 12.26
CA LEU A 277 6.45 17.23 13.08
C LEU A 277 7.05 18.33 12.20
N THR A 278 6.83 19.59 12.56
CA THR A 278 7.37 20.75 11.83
C THR A 278 7.84 21.80 12.84
N GLY A 279 8.90 22.55 12.55
CA GLY A 279 9.31 23.64 13.42
C GLY A 279 8.27 24.75 13.47
N ALA A 280 7.98 25.30 14.65
CA ALA A 280 6.99 26.35 14.82
C ALA A 280 7.31 27.62 14.01
N MET A 281 8.60 27.89 13.77
CA MET A 281 9.10 29.03 12.97
C MET A 281 9.38 28.65 11.51
N ASP A 282 9.02 27.44 11.06
CA ASP A 282 9.18 27.03 9.67
C ASP A 282 8.04 27.58 8.79
N GLU A 283 8.13 28.88 8.49
CA GLU A 283 7.15 29.61 7.68
C GLU A 283 7.34 29.42 6.17
N GLY A 284 8.48 28.84 5.75
CA GLY A 284 8.78 28.59 4.35
C GLY A 284 7.68 27.74 3.72
N PHE A 285 7.12 28.20 2.60
CA PHE A 285 5.99 27.55 1.91
C PHE A 285 4.80 27.20 2.83
N TYR A 286 4.60 27.98 3.90
CA TYR A 286 3.52 27.80 4.87
C TYR A 286 3.54 26.46 5.62
N ARG A 287 4.69 25.81 5.77
CA ARG A 287 4.81 24.48 6.40
C ARG A 287 4.23 24.43 7.81
N ASN A 288 4.57 25.39 8.67
CA ASN A 288 4.01 25.47 10.02
C ASN A 288 2.47 25.61 10.00
N LYS A 289 1.95 26.47 9.12
CA LYS A 289 0.52 26.73 8.97
C LYS A 289 -0.25 25.51 8.44
N LEU A 290 0.29 24.85 7.41
CA LEU A 290 -0.29 23.63 6.83
C LEU A 290 -0.22 22.45 7.82
N THR A 291 0.83 22.37 8.65
CA THR A 291 0.90 21.42 9.78
C THR A 291 -0.23 21.69 10.78
N GLY A 292 -0.47 22.96 11.13
CA GLY A 292 -1.58 23.34 12.01
C GLY A 292 -2.97 23.03 11.43
N TYR A 293 -3.17 23.22 10.12
CA TYR A 293 -4.41 22.83 9.45
C TYR A 293 -4.62 21.32 9.42
N THR A 294 -3.53 20.58 9.19
CA THR A 294 -3.56 19.11 9.28
C THR A 294 -3.94 18.68 10.68
N LYS A 295 -3.32 19.25 11.73
CA LYS A 295 -3.68 18.97 13.13
C LYS A 295 -5.16 19.21 13.40
N THR A 296 -5.67 20.39 13.05
CA THR A 296 -7.07 20.76 13.27
C THR A 296 -8.03 19.77 12.61
N ALA A 297 -7.72 19.31 11.40
CA ALA A 297 -8.55 18.36 10.67
C ALA A 297 -8.53 16.96 11.32
N PHE A 298 -7.36 16.48 11.75
CA PHE A 298 -7.23 15.21 12.48
C PHE A 298 -7.93 15.25 13.86
N ASP A 299 -7.74 16.31 14.64
CA ASP A 299 -8.42 16.52 15.92
C ASP A 299 -9.95 16.48 15.73
N SER A 300 -10.45 17.18 14.70
CA SER A 300 -11.89 17.24 14.40
C SER A 300 -12.46 15.88 14.01
N LEU A 301 -11.75 15.11 13.18
CA LEU A 301 -12.17 13.77 12.78
C LEU A 301 -12.09 12.76 13.93
N GLN A 302 -11.03 12.84 14.74
CA GLN A 302 -10.93 12.03 15.96
C GLN A 302 -12.11 12.29 16.90
N ALA A 303 -12.47 13.56 17.14
CA ALA A 303 -13.62 13.92 17.95
C ALA A 303 -14.95 13.43 17.33
N LYS A 304 -15.15 13.63 16.03
CA LYS A 304 -16.35 13.19 15.30
C LYS A 304 -16.58 11.69 15.39
N TYR A 305 -15.49 10.90 15.38
CA TYR A 305 -15.54 9.44 15.36
C TYR A 305 -15.09 8.80 16.68
N ALA A 306 -15.08 9.51 17.80
CA ALA A 306 -14.55 9.04 19.09
C ALA A 306 -15.20 7.73 19.61
N GLY A 307 -16.44 7.44 19.21
CA GLY A 307 -17.15 6.20 19.55
C GLY A 307 -16.92 5.03 18.58
N ARG A 308 -16.19 5.24 17.48
CA ARG A 308 -15.81 4.20 16.53
C ARG A 308 -14.33 3.89 16.73
N LEU A 309 -14.05 2.66 17.15
CA LEU A 309 -12.67 2.19 17.37
C LEU A 309 -12.21 1.33 16.20
N MET A 310 -10.89 1.19 16.07
CA MET A 310 -10.34 0.12 15.25
C MET A 310 -10.79 -1.24 15.82
N ASN A 311 -11.25 -2.16 14.97
CA ASN A 311 -11.77 -3.44 15.47
C ASN A 311 -10.73 -4.18 16.28
N HIS A 312 -11.18 -4.73 17.41
CA HIS A 312 -10.34 -5.45 18.37
C HIS A 312 -9.19 -4.61 18.95
N SER A 313 -9.26 -3.27 18.89
CA SER A 313 -8.32 -2.35 19.52
C SER A 313 -9.04 -1.27 20.35
N ALA A 314 -8.37 -0.79 21.40
CA ALA A 314 -8.79 0.41 22.13
C ALA A 314 -8.41 1.71 21.37
N ASP A 315 -7.77 1.58 20.21
CA ASP A 315 -7.23 2.70 19.46
C ASP A 315 -8.29 3.45 18.65
N SER A 316 -8.19 4.78 18.70
CA SER A 316 -8.94 5.69 17.84
C SER A 316 -8.62 5.48 16.36
N LEU A 317 -9.64 5.59 15.50
CA LEU A 317 -9.49 5.54 14.03
C LEU A 317 -8.45 6.54 13.50
N PHE A 318 -8.40 7.74 14.06
CA PHE A 318 -7.46 8.80 13.68
C PHE A 318 -6.32 8.95 14.69
N ARG A 319 -5.48 7.92 14.78
CA ARG A 319 -4.27 7.95 15.61
C ARG A 319 -3.28 8.95 15.03
N HIS A 320 -2.97 10.01 15.76
CA HIS A 320 -2.04 11.00 15.27
C HIS A 320 -1.21 11.67 16.36
N ARG A 321 -0.02 12.14 15.94
CA ARG A 321 0.87 13.04 16.69
C ARG A 321 1.30 14.16 15.74
N ILE A 322 0.61 15.28 15.80
CA ILE A 322 0.85 16.41 14.87
C ILE A 322 1.21 17.64 15.70
N GLU A 323 2.45 18.11 15.53
CA GLU A 323 3.05 19.07 16.46
C GLU A 323 3.89 20.11 15.73
N LEU A 324 3.79 21.35 16.23
CA LEU A 324 4.74 22.41 15.93
C LEU A 324 5.78 22.45 17.03
N ILE A 325 7.04 22.17 16.70
CA ILE A 325 8.14 22.10 17.66
C ILE A 325 8.59 23.54 18.02
N PRO A 326 8.46 23.97 19.29
CA PRO A 326 8.80 25.33 19.69
C PRO A 326 10.26 25.67 19.41
N ASN A 327 10.53 26.93 19.06
CA ASN A 327 11.88 27.47 18.81
C ASN A 327 12.67 26.77 17.69
N CYS A 328 12.03 25.93 16.87
CA CYS A 328 12.65 25.34 15.68
C CYS A 328 12.14 26.00 14.40
N GLY A 329 13.06 26.24 13.46
CA GLY A 329 12.76 26.59 12.07
C GLY A 329 12.67 25.34 11.21
N HIS A 330 13.26 25.36 10.01
CA HIS A 330 13.19 24.22 9.08
C HIS A 330 13.78 22.92 9.63
N SER A 331 14.81 23.02 10.47
CA SER A 331 15.40 21.86 11.14
C SER A 331 14.76 21.61 12.50
N ILE A 332 14.42 20.34 12.75
CA ILE A 332 13.91 19.81 14.03
C ILE A 332 14.72 18.59 14.45
N ASP A 333 14.44 18.03 15.63
CA ASP A 333 14.93 16.70 15.98
C ASP A 333 14.19 15.62 15.19
N TYR A 334 14.79 15.19 14.08
CA TYR A 334 14.23 14.15 13.21
C TYR A 334 14.20 12.76 13.86
N SER A 335 14.96 12.55 14.95
CA SER A 335 15.08 11.24 15.60
C SER A 335 13.79 10.77 16.29
N LEU A 336 12.85 11.69 16.52
CA LEU A 336 11.61 11.44 17.26
C LEU A 336 10.56 10.65 16.47
N THR A 337 10.67 10.57 15.14
CA THR A 337 9.63 10.03 14.26
C THR A 337 9.58 8.50 14.28
N THR A 338 10.66 7.81 13.93
CA THR A 338 10.62 6.33 13.80
C THR A 338 10.42 5.57 15.12
N PRO A 339 10.87 6.04 16.30
CA PRO A 339 10.55 5.41 17.58
C PRO A 339 9.06 5.37 17.90
N TRP A 340 8.30 6.36 17.42
CA TRP A 340 6.84 6.39 17.55
C TRP A 340 6.18 5.46 16.52
N LEU A 341 6.58 5.56 15.24
CA LEU A 341 6.01 4.75 14.16
C LEU A 341 6.13 3.25 14.41
N LYS A 342 7.30 2.77 14.87
CA LYS A 342 7.57 1.34 15.04
C LYS A 342 6.66 0.63 16.06
N THR A 343 5.94 1.39 16.89
CA THR A 343 4.98 0.88 17.88
C THR A 343 3.65 0.46 17.26
N TYR A 344 3.40 0.81 16.00
CA TYR A 344 2.13 0.56 15.33
C TYR A 344 2.24 -0.49 14.24
N LYS A 345 1.14 -1.23 14.04
CA LYS A 345 0.97 -2.20 12.97
C LYS A 345 -0.30 -1.86 12.19
N ARG A 346 -0.29 -2.13 10.89
CA ARG A 346 -1.44 -1.96 10.02
C ARG A 346 -2.56 -2.92 10.42
N ASN A 347 -3.79 -2.44 10.37
CA ASN A 347 -4.97 -3.31 10.30
C ASN A 347 -5.35 -3.52 8.83
N PRO A 348 -5.10 -4.71 8.23
CA PRO A 348 -5.44 -4.97 6.84
C PRO A 348 -6.96 -5.17 6.60
N TYR A 349 -7.75 -5.36 7.67
CA TYR A 349 -9.18 -5.68 7.60
C TYR A 349 -10.02 -4.74 8.49
N PRO A 350 -9.99 -3.42 8.26
CA PRO A 350 -10.83 -2.52 9.03
C PRO A 350 -12.30 -2.71 8.65
N HIS A 351 -13.16 -2.77 9.66
CA HIS A 351 -14.62 -2.74 9.50
C HIS A 351 -15.14 -1.32 9.26
N THR A 352 -14.36 -0.28 9.58
CA THR A 352 -14.67 1.11 9.24
C THR A 352 -13.49 1.74 8.53
N PHE A 353 -13.71 2.28 7.34
CA PHE A 353 -12.74 3.13 6.65
C PHE A 353 -13.42 4.20 5.81
N MET A 354 -12.64 5.24 5.51
CA MET A 354 -13.03 6.32 4.62
C MET A 354 -11.98 6.45 3.54
N TRP A 355 -12.43 6.73 2.32
CA TRP A 355 -11.57 6.89 1.16
C TRP A 355 -12.11 7.96 0.22
N GLU A 356 -11.41 9.07 0.14
CA GLU A 356 -11.48 9.99 -0.98
C GLU A 356 -10.55 9.48 -2.11
N ASP A 357 -11.13 9.01 -3.20
CA ASP A 357 -10.44 8.67 -4.46
C ASP A 357 -10.28 9.92 -5.32
N TYR A 358 -9.04 10.27 -5.62
CA TYR A 358 -8.67 11.46 -6.38
C TYR A 358 -7.48 11.16 -7.28
N PRO A 359 -7.30 11.91 -8.39
CA PRO A 359 -6.14 11.77 -9.23
C PRO A 359 -4.91 12.37 -8.55
N MET A 360 -3.82 11.61 -8.47
CA MET A 360 -2.50 12.10 -8.11
C MET A 360 -1.63 12.09 -9.36
N ASP A 361 -1.30 13.28 -9.86
CA ASP A 361 -0.60 13.47 -11.14
C ASP A 361 -1.28 12.70 -12.31
N GLY A 362 -2.61 12.77 -12.33
CA GLY A 362 -3.45 12.08 -13.32
C GLY A 362 -3.66 10.58 -13.06
N GLN A 363 -2.99 9.97 -12.08
CA GLN A 363 -3.14 8.55 -11.73
C GLN A 363 -4.17 8.36 -10.62
N ARG A 364 -4.98 7.30 -10.71
CA ARG A 364 -5.91 6.91 -9.66
C ARG A 364 -5.67 5.48 -9.23
N ARG A 365 -6.03 5.20 -7.98
CA ARG A 365 -6.14 3.83 -7.50
C ARG A 365 -7.46 3.21 -7.91
N GLN A 366 -7.46 1.89 -8.05
CA GLN A 366 -8.67 1.16 -8.44
C GLN A 366 -9.31 0.46 -7.23
N GLY A 367 -8.55 0.12 -6.18
CA GLY A 367 -9.09 -0.35 -4.91
C GLY A 367 -8.43 0.26 -3.67
N PHE A 368 -9.13 0.15 -2.54
CA PHE A 368 -8.70 0.60 -1.21
C PHE A 368 -9.27 -0.33 -0.13
N TYR A 369 -8.40 -0.87 0.74
CA TYR A 369 -8.71 -1.98 1.67
C TYR A 369 -9.36 -3.17 0.95
N ASN A 370 -10.68 -3.32 1.09
CA ASN A 370 -11.46 -4.42 0.53
C ASN A 370 -12.48 -3.95 -0.53
N LEU A 371 -12.47 -2.66 -0.89
CA LEU A 371 -13.30 -2.09 -1.94
C LEU A 371 -12.51 -1.97 -3.23
N TYR A 372 -13.10 -2.44 -4.33
CA TYR A 372 -12.58 -2.26 -5.69
C TYR A 372 -13.63 -1.53 -6.54
N VAL A 373 -13.23 -0.45 -7.19
CA VAL A 373 -14.07 0.36 -8.06
C VAL A 373 -14.09 -0.30 -9.44
N MET A 374 -15.21 -0.87 -9.85
CA MET A 374 -15.35 -1.40 -11.22
C MET A 374 -15.78 -0.30 -12.18
N LYS A 375 -16.63 0.60 -11.71
CA LYS A 375 -17.13 1.75 -12.45
C LYS A 375 -17.39 2.90 -11.48
N ARG A 376 -16.77 4.05 -11.75
CA ARG A 376 -16.96 5.26 -10.94
C ARG A 376 -18.39 5.84 -11.12
N PRO A 377 -18.97 6.40 -10.06
CA PRO A 377 -20.27 7.06 -10.12
C PRO A 377 -20.18 8.43 -10.84
N LYS A 378 -21.33 9.03 -11.14
CA LYS A 378 -21.43 10.43 -11.61
C LYS A 378 -22.12 11.29 -10.56
N ALA A 379 -21.82 12.60 -10.55
CA ALA A 379 -22.58 13.57 -9.76
C ALA A 379 -24.04 13.60 -10.26
N ALA A 380 -25.01 13.48 -9.35
CA ALA A 380 -26.43 13.51 -9.71
C ALA A 380 -26.91 14.90 -10.13
N ASP A 381 -26.30 15.94 -9.55
CA ASP A 381 -26.56 17.36 -9.81
C ASP A 381 -25.68 17.95 -10.93
N GLY A 382 -24.75 17.16 -11.48
CA GLY A 382 -23.81 17.61 -12.50
C GLY A 382 -22.71 18.56 -11.99
N LEU A 383 -22.65 18.83 -10.69
CA LEU A 383 -21.61 19.68 -10.11
C LEU A 383 -20.24 19.01 -10.22
N LYS A 384 -19.22 19.84 -10.46
CA LYS A 384 -17.83 19.43 -10.59
C LYS A 384 -16.95 20.33 -9.76
N ASP A 385 -15.79 19.81 -9.35
CA ASP A 385 -14.79 20.60 -8.68
C ASP A 385 -14.31 21.74 -9.59
N ALA A 386 -14.02 22.92 -9.01
CA ALA A 386 -13.56 24.08 -9.77
C ALA A 386 -12.21 23.81 -10.47
N SER A 387 -11.39 22.92 -9.92
CA SER A 387 -10.14 22.44 -10.55
C SER A 387 -10.39 21.49 -11.73
N GLY A 388 -11.63 21.03 -11.93
CA GLY A 388 -11.98 19.98 -12.88
C GLY A 388 -11.65 18.57 -12.40
N GLU A 389 -11.05 18.41 -11.22
CA GLU A 389 -10.75 17.10 -10.63
C GLU A 389 -12.03 16.36 -10.23
N ASP A 390 -12.18 15.14 -10.70
CA ASP A 390 -13.29 14.27 -10.29
C ASP A 390 -12.92 13.55 -8.98
N ARG A 391 -13.74 13.62 -7.94
CA ARG A 391 -13.40 13.06 -6.64
C ARG A 391 -14.58 12.27 -6.09
N ASP A 392 -14.33 11.03 -5.71
CA ASP A 392 -15.30 10.15 -5.09
C ASP A 392 -14.96 10.00 -3.61
N TYR A 393 -15.97 10.03 -2.74
CA TYR A 393 -15.82 9.71 -1.33
C TYR A 393 -16.61 8.46 -0.99
N TYR A 394 -15.92 7.50 -0.41
CA TYR A 394 -16.43 6.23 0.07
C TYR A 394 -16.28 6.18 1.59
N GLU A 395 -17.34 5.78 2.29
CA GLU A 395 -17.30 5.45 3.71
C GLU A 395 -17.96 4.09 3.88
N MET A 396 -17.21 3.12 4.40
CA MET A 396 -17.69 1.76 4.62
C MET A 396 -17.72 1.47 6.11
N ASP A 397 -18.82 0.89 6.57
CA ASP A 397 -18.99 0.31 7.90
C ASP A 397 -19.48 -1.14 7.78
N ILE A 398 -18.87 -2.05 8.54
CA ILE A 398 -19.22 -3.47 8.60
C ILE A 398 -19.57 -3.83 10.04
N GLN A 399 -20.79 -4.31 10.25
CA GLN A 399 -21.27 -4.72 11.57
C GLN A 399 -22.29 -5.84 11.41
N ASP A 400 -22.13 -6.93 12.18
CA ASP A 400 -23.10 -8.02 12.25
C ASP A 400 -23.53 -8.55 10.86
N ASN A 401 -22.56 -8.81 9.98
CA ASN A 401 -22.76 -9.23 8.59
C ASN A 401 -23.51 -8.22 7.68
N VAL A 402 -23.70 -6.98 8.15
CA VAL A 402 -24.26 -5.89 7.37
C VAL A 402 -23.14 -4.93 6.96
N ILE A 403 -23.00 -4.72 5.66
CA ILE A 403 -22.05 -3.80 5.06
C ILE A 403 -22.81 -2.57 4.58
N ARG A 404 -22.41 -1.39 5.04
CA ARG A 404 -22.98 -0.11 4.62
C ARG A 404 -21.90 0.68 3.89
N LEU A 405 -22.12 0.93 2.61
CA LEU A 405 -21.26 1.75 1.77
C LEU A 405 -21.98 3.08 1.46
N SER A 406 -21.47 4.19 1.98
CA SER A 406 -21.85 5.53 1.53
C SER A 406 -20.94 5.97 0.39
N VAL A 407 -21.54 6.50 -0.66
CA VAL A 407 -20.83 7.00 -1.84
C VAL A 407 -21.30 8.41 -2.15
N LYS A 408 -20.36 9.33 -2.34
CA LYS A 408 -20.62 10.76 -2.63
C LYS A 408 -19.60 11.28 -3.64
N LYS A 409 -19.93 12.37 -4.34
CA LYS A 409 -18.92 13.19 -5.02
C LYS A 409 -18.41 14.26 -4.06
N VAL A 410 -17.18 14.72 -4.29
CA VAL A 410 -16.53 15.77 -3.50
C VAL A 410 -16.17 16.95 -4.38
N THR A 411 -16.40 18.16 -3.86
CA THR A 411 -15.85 19.39 -4.43
C THR A 411 -15.19 20.23 -3.34
N TYR A 412 -14.16 20.97 -3.71
CA TYR A 412 -13.44 21.91 -2.86
C TYR A 412 -13.66 23.35 -3.34
N GLN A 413 -13.80 24.25 -2.38
CA GLN A 413 -13.70 25.68 -2.59
C GLN A 413 -12.50 26.21 -1.81
N THR A 414 -11.57 26.86 -2.50
CA THR A 414 -10.43 27.53 -1.85
C THR A 414 -10.95 28.70 -1.00
N LEU A 415 -10.62 28.68 0.29
CA LEU A 415 -10.90 29.76 1.23
C LEU A 415 -9.71 30.69 1.41
N GLU A 416 -8.50 30.12 1.34
CA GLU A 416 -7.27 30.86 1.49
C GLU A 416 -6.31 30.47 0.38
N ARG A 417 -5.84 31.49 -0.34
CA ARG A 417 -4.83 31.35 -1.36
C ARG A 417 -3.69 32.31 -1.05
N ASP A 418 -2.47 31.79 -1.13
CA ASP A 418 -1.28 32.59 -0.97
C ASP A 418 -1.06 33.49 -2.21
N PRO A 419 -0.73 34.78 -2.02
CA PRO A 419 -0.51 35.73 -3.11
C PRO A 419 0.88 35.61 -3.77
N VAL A 420 1.86 34.94 -3.14
CA VAL A 420 3.27 34.89 -3.59
C VAL A 420 3.52 33.75 -4.57
N TYR A 421 3.15 32.53 -4.17
CA TYR A 421 3.35 31.29 -4.91
C TYR A 421 2.05 30.78 -5.54
N GLY A 422 0.92 31.40 -5.22
CA GLY A 422 -0.39 31.01 -5.75
C GLY A 422 -0.91 29.70 -5.17
N ILE A 423 -0.39 29.27 -4.01
CA ILE A 423 -0.76 28.00 -3.35
C ILE A 423 -2.14 28.16 -2.71
N ASP A 424 -3.07 27.25 -3.01
CA ASP A 424 -4.31 27.15 -2.26
C ASP A 424 -4.01 26.46 -0.92
N LEU A 425 -4.18 27.16 0.20
CA LEU A 425 -3.74 26.70 1.52
C LEU A 425 -4.88 26.04 2.32
N LYS A 426 -6.10 26.58 2.21
CA LYS A 426 -7.27 26.15 3.00
C LYS A 426 -8.51 26.05 2.13
N PHE A 427 -9.38 25.10 2.45
CA PHE A 427 -10.55 24.78 1.66
C PHE A 427 -11.78 24.50 2.51
N THR A 428 -12.95 24.71 1.92
CA THR A 428 -14.21 24.07 2.34
C THR A 428 -14.48 22.89 1.42
N LYS A 429 -14.89 21.77 2.01
CA LYS A 429 -15.29 20.55 1.30
C LYS A 429 -16.82 20.45 1.26
N SER A 430 -17.38 20.13 0.10
CA SER A 430 -18.81 19.87 -0.09
C SER A 430 -19.02 18.47 -0.69
N TYR A 431 -20.12 17.83 -0.30
CA TYR A 431 -20.46 16.48 -0.74
C TYR A 431 -21.76 16.48 -1.53
N HIS A 432 -21.77 15.72 -2.63
CA HIS A 432 -22.90 15.70 -3.56
C HIS A 432 -23.41 14.27 -3.78
N PRO A 433 -24.73 14.10 -4.00
CA PRO A 433 -25.31 12.80 -4.31
C PRO A 433 -24.78 12.25 -5.64
N VAL A 434 -24.77 10.92 -5.73
CA VAL A 434 -24.28 10.18 -6.89
C VAL A 434 -25.37 9.42 -7.61
N ILE A 435 -25.17 9.19 -8.91
CA ILE A 435 -25.92 8.23 -9.72
C ILE A 435 -24.98 7.21 -10.36
N GLY A 436 -25.45 5.96 -10.40
CA GLY A 436 -24.70 4.83 -10.93
C GLY A 436 -23.43 4.53 -10.13
N GLY A 437 -22.58 3.70 -10.74
CA GLY A 437 -21.37 3.18 -10.12
C GLY A 437 -21.48 1.67 -9.87
N LYS A 438 -20.34 0.99 -9.91
CA LYS A 438 -20.23 -0.45 -9.68
C LYS A 438 -18.98 -0.73 -8.88
N TRP A 439 -19.11 -1.56 -7.86
CA TRP A 439 -18.03 -1.92 -6.95
C TRP A 439 -18.02 -3.41 -6.72
N LYS A 440 -16.83 -3.93 -6.45
CA LYS A 440 -16.63 -5.26 -5.89
C LYS A 440 -16.14 -5.10 -4.46
N ILE A 441 -16.77 -5.79 -3.52
CA ILE A 441 -16.37 -5.81 -2.11
C ILE A 441 -15.81 -7.19 -1.82
N TYR A 442 -14.51 -7.25 -1.54
CA TYR A 442 -13.82 -8.47 -1.15
C TYR A 442 -13.99 -8.72 0.35
N LEU A 443 -14.10 -9.99 0.76
CA LEU A 443 -14.47 -10.35 2.12
C LEU A 443 -13.72 -11.62 2.58
N ASN A 444 -13.38 -11.66 3.86
CA ASN A 444 -12.84 -12.81 4.58
C ASN A 444 -13.55 -12.98 5.94
N ASP A 445 -13.19 -14.02 6.68
CA ASP A 445 -13.75 -14.33 8.00
C ASP A 445 -13.37 -13.33 9.11
N GLN A 446 -12.43 -12.43 8.84
CA GLN A 446 -12.08 -11.33 9.73
C GLN A 446 -13.02 -10.11 9.56
N LEU A 447 -13.78 -10.04 8.46
CA LEU A 447 -14.69 -8.92 8.18
C LEU A 447 -16.16 -9.29 8.44
N VAL A 448 -16.56 -10.54 8.20
CA VAL A 448 -17.94 -11.02 8.35
C VAL A 448 -17.98 -12.50 8.74
N ASP A 449 -19.06 -12.95 9.37
CA ASP A 449 -19.32 -14.38 9.61
C ASP A 449 -19.70 -15.06 8.28
N MET A 450 -18.73 -15.76 7.69
CA MET A 450 -18.87 -16.41 6.38
C MET A 450 -19.88 -17.57 6.33
N ASN A 451 -20.39 -18.02 7.49
CA ASN A 451 -21.42 -19.04 7.54
C ASN A 451 -22.84 -18.48 7.39
N LYS A 452 -23.01 -17.17 7.62
CA LYS A 452 -24.28 -16.46 7.54
C LYS A 452 -24.40 -15.67 6.23
N PRO A 453 -25.63 -15.38 5.79
CA PRO A 453 -25.84 -14.37 4.76
C PRO A 453 -25.23 -13.02 5.17
N ILE A 454 -24.80 -12.25 4.19
CA ILE A 454 -24.48 -10.83 4.37
C ILE A 454 -25.58 -9.98 3.74
N THR A 455 -25.69 -8.74 4.17
CA THR A 455 -26.49 -7.72 3.49
C THR A 455 -25.62 -6.52 3.16
N VAL A 456 -25.71 -6.02 1.93
CA VAL A 456 -24.99 -4.81 1.51
C VAL A 456 -25.99 -3.71 1.20
N PHE A 457 -25.75 -2.53 1.79
CA PHE A 457 -26.46 -1.31 1.46
C PHE A 457 -25.51 -0.31 0.78
N ILE A 458 -25.96 0.29 -0.32
CA ILE A 458 -25.30 1.46 -0.92
C ILE A 458 -26.24 2.66 -0.78
N ASN A 459 -25.80 3.74 -0.12
CA ASN A 459 -26.61 4.94 0.09
C ASN A 459 -28.05 4.61 0.57
N ASN A 460 -28.15 3.76 1.59
CA ASN A 460 -29.39 3.25 2.20
C ASN A 460 -30.26 2.32 1.32
N ARG A 461 -29.87 2.02 0.08
CA ARG A 461 -30.55 1.04 -0.77
C ARG A 461 -29.91 -0.34 -0.59
N LYS A 462 -30.71 -1.37 -0.36
CA LYS A 462 -30.23 -2.75 -0.30
C LYS A 462 -29.77 -3.18 -1.69
N ALA A 463 -28.47 -3.37 -1.86
CA ALA A 463 -27.83 -3.73 -3.12
C ALA A 463 -27.60 -5.24 -3.25
N PHE A 464 -27.47 -5.94 -2.12
CA PHE A 464 -27.27 -7.39 -2.09
C PHE A 464 -27.76 -7.99 -0.77
N GLU A 465 -28.25 -9.22 -0.83
CA GLU A 465 -28.47 -10.07 0.34
C GLU A 465 -28.25 -11.52 -0.07
N GLY A 466 -27.39 -12.25 0.65
CA GLY A 466 -27.09 -13.62 0.29
C GLY A 466 -25.86 -14.18 0.99
N LYS A 467 -25.66 -15.49 0.84
CA LYS A 467 -24.51 -16.20 1.38
C LYS A 467 -23.34 -16.14 0.40
N LEU A 468 -22.16 -15.86 0.94
CA LEU A 468 -20.92 -15.85 0.16
C LEU A 468 -20.36 -17.27 0.00
N VAL A 469 -19.70 -17.47 -1.12
CA VAL A 469 -19.03 -18.73 -1.47
C VAL A 469 -17.60 -18.40 -1.85
N PRO A 470 -16.59 -19.13 -1.32
CA PRO A 470 -15.22 -18.91 -1.72
C PRO A 470 -15.01 -19.24 -3.20
N ARG A 471 -14.25 -18.39 -3.90
CA ARG A 471 -13.90 -18.59 -5.31
C ARG A 471 -12.42 -18.30 -5.51
N MET A 472 -11.78 -19.16 -6.28
CA MET A 472 -10.38 -18.95 -6.69
C MET A 472 -10.23 -17.66 -7.51
N GLU A 473 -11.23 -17.31 -8.31
CA GLU A 473 -11.27 -16.06 -9.07
C GLU A 473 -11.14 -14.83 -8.15
N ASP A 474 -11.81 -14.82 -7.00
CA ASP A 474 -11.74 -13.72 -6.03
C ASP A 474 -10.32 -13.64 -5.42
N MET A 475 -9.71 -14.78 -5.12
CA MET A 475 -8.33 -14.85 -4.61
C MET A 475 -7.32 -14.34 -5.65
N ILE A 476 -7.48 -14.72 -6.92
CA ILE A 476 -6.60 -14.30 -8.02
C ILE A 476 -6.74 -12.80 -8.25
N THR A 477 -7.97 -12.31 -8.40
CA THR A 477 -8.24 -10.90 -8.73
C THR A 477 -7.84 -9.95 -7.61
N SER A 478 -8.12 -10.30 -6.36
CA SER A 478 -7.66 -9.51 -5.21
C SER A 478 -6.14 -9.55 -5.02
N CYS A 479 -5.50 -10.70 -5.26
CA CYS A 479 -4.04 -10.81 -5.21
C CYS A 479 -3.36 -9.91 -6.25
N MET A 480 -3.91 -9.83 -7.47
CA MET A 480 -3.37 -8.96 -8.53
C MET A 480 -3.58 -7.48 -8.24
N GLU A 481 -4.76 -7.12 -7.71
CA GLU A 481 -5.11 -5.73 -7.42
C GLU A 481 -4.25 -5.15 -6.30
N TYR A 482 -4.06 -5.92 -5.21
CA TYR A 482 -3.47 -5.41 -3.98
C TYR A 482 -2.03 -5.87 -3.74
N PHE A 483 -1.54 -6.89 -4.46
CA PHE A 483 -0.19 -7.46 -4.33
C PHE A 483 0.27 -7.68 -2.88
N ASP A 484 -0.66 -8.09 -2.03
CA ASP A 484 -0.50 -8.13 -0.57
C ASP A 484 -0.98 -9.48 -0.02
N PRO A 485 -0.16 -10.20 0.77
CA PRO A 485 -0.50 -11.51 1.30
C PRO A 485 -1.74 -11.50 2.20
N CYS A 486 -2.05 -10.37 2.87
CA CYS A 486 -3.27 -10.23 3.66
C CYS A 486 -4.51 -10.06 2.77
N ARG A 487 -4.37 -9.53 1.56
CA ARG A 487 -5.52 -9.19 0.69
C ARG A 487 -5.76 -10.20 -0.43
N VAL A 488 -5.34 -11.45 -0.24
CA VAL A 488 -5.80 -12.58 -1.07
C VAL A 488 -7.17 -13.02 -0.56
N PHE A 489 -8.23 -12.32 -0.94
CA PHE A 489 -9.56 -12.53 -0.38
C PHE A 489 -10.23 -13.79 -0.94
N PRO A 490 -10.88 -14.60 -0.09
CA PRO A 490 -11.49 -15.85 -0.52
C PRO A 490 -12.83 -15.66 -1.25
N ALA A 491 -13.54 -14.56 -1.01
CA ALA A 491 -14.84 -14.29 -1.61
C ALA A 491 -15.02 -12.79 -1.92
N SER A 492 -15.94 -12.48 -2.83
CA SER A 492 -16.39 -11.12 -3.08
C SER A 492 -17.89 -11.04 -3.36
N VAL A 493 -18.41 -9.81 -3.35
CA VAL A 493 -19.74 -9.48 -3.87
C VAL A 493 -19.64 -8.27 -4.80
N ASP A 494 -20.31 -8.34 -5.94
CA ASP A 494 -20.41 -7.22 -6.89
C ASP A 494 -21.72 -6.48 -6.62
N VAL A 495 -21.64 -5.18 -6.47
CA VAL A 495 -22.76 -4.30 -6.11
C VAL A 495 -22.78 -3.05 -6.99
N ALA A 496 -23.97 -2.50 -7.21
CA ALA A 496 -24.17 -1.33 -8.05
C ALA A 496 -25.25 -0.41 -7.45
N LEU A 497 -25.12 0.89 -7.73
CA LEU A 497 -26.11 1.90 -7.33
C LEU A 497 -27.09 2.23 -8.45
#